data_AF-A0AAU2HAM7-F1
#
_entry.id   AF-A0AAU2HAM7-F1
#
_cell.length_a   1.000
_cell.length_b   1.000
_cell.length_c   1.000
_cell.angle_alpha   90.00
_cell.angle_beta   90.00
_cell.angle_gamma   90.00
#
_symmetry.space_group_name_H-M   'P 1'
#
loop_
_entity.id
_entity.type
_entity.pdbx_description
1 polymer ?
#
loop_
_entity_poly.entity_id
_entity_poly.type
_entity_poly.pdbx_seq_one_letter_code
_entity_poly.pdbx_strand_id
1 'polypeptide(L)'
;MTQSTAAAGSLTKALGQFHFVPEEFADYSTDLVTATRFLRTEPEQIRELVAAGLPHTIGADGEVLCDYVDLTNVAAFAGNGQTVPELALRFLMRFAASPLESLYTARGWEVVVRPPQRNGETVAVRAADLEAPGLRVHSVEPLDQADGPAGDAPAGSLVPGGYQMRVELTGEQDTVRDPRIKAVYDEIMAALLDESVIYQTVPEELRADHRRAWEMGMADCIVVSRMLADRLRSELGLTARARRGYLLGLLGSDHAWAEVQEDGRWKTLDAVAAHLVSGSRRDLGIGERPEFAAACFGSRFNRFLPCATDGADPLVYFGDRPAPQWALAGVSAKPWSTS
;
A
#
# COMPACT_ATOMS: atom_id res chain seq x y z
N MET A 1 7.95 -26.54 -17.67
CA MET A 1 8.22 -25.14 -18.05
C MET A 1 9.35 -24.66 -17.15
N THR A 2 10.52 -24.35 -17.69
CA THR A 2 11.62 -23.73 -16.95
C THR A 2 11.19 -22.29 -16.61
N GLN A 3 11.04 -21.98 -15.32
CA GLN A 3 10.78 -20.60 -14.92
C GLN A 3 12.04 -19.78 -15.24
N SER A 4 11.88 -18.70 -16.00
CA SER A 4 12.95 -17.71 -16.18
C SER A 4 13.28 -17.11 -14.81
N THR A 5 14.52 -17.29 -14.35
CA THR A 5 15.03 -16.68 -13.12
C THR A 5 15.39 -15.22 -13.36
N ALA A 6 15.29 -14.39 -12.32
CA ALA A 6 15.81 -13.03 -12.38
C ALA A 6 17.34 -13.05 -12.59
N ALA A 7 17.86 -12.18 -13.46
CA ALA A 7 19.29 -12.09 -13.70
C ALA A 7 20.03 -11.65 -12.41
N ALA A 8 20.99 -12.45 -11.93
CA ALA A 8 21.68 -12.23 -10.65
C ALA A 8 22.26 -10.81 -10.47
N GLY A 9 22.83 -10.24 -11.54
CA GLY A 9 23.39 -8.88 -11.51
C GLY A 9 22.37 -7.76 -11.26
N SER A 10 21.08 -8.01 -11.53
CA SER A 10 20.01 -7.03 -11.27
C SER A 10 19.67 -6.89 -9.79
N LEU A 11 19.68 -8.01 -9.05
CA LEU A 11 19.33 -8.02 -7.63
C LEU A 11 20.39 -7.32 -6.77
N THR A 12 21.68 -7.58 -7.02
CA THR A 12 22.77 -6.94 -6.26
C THR A 12 22.82 -5.43 -6.49
N LYS A 13 22.50 -4.97 -7.70
CA LYS A 13 22.43 -3.53 -8.02
C LYS A 13 21.36 -2.80 -7.19
N ALA A 14 20.28 -3.50 -6.83
CA ALA A 14 19.16 -2.91 -6.09
C ALA A 14 19.55 -2.46 -4.67
N LEU A 15 20.54 -3.09 -4.03
CA LEU A 15 20.96 -2.80 -2.65
C LEU A 15 21.39 -1.34 -2.39
N GLY A 16 21.78 -0.61 -3.44
CA GLY A 16 22.16 0.81 -3.33
C GLY A 16 21.06 1.80 -3.71
N GLN A 17 19.83 1.33 -3.96
CA GLN A 17 18.73 2.16 -4.48
C GLN A 17 17.61 2.41 -3.46
N PHE A 18 17.76 1.91 -2.24
CA PHE A 18 16.82 2.06 -1.15
C PHE A 18 17.57 2.06 0.18
N HIS A 19 16.88 2.43 1.27
CA HIS A 19 17.40 2.36 2.62
C HIS A 19 17.01 1.04 3.28
N PHE A 20 17.98 0.33 3.85
CA PHE A 20 17.67 -0.86 4.64
C PHE A 20 16.81 -0.52 5.86
N VAL A 21 16.00 -1.49 6.27
CA VAL A 21 15.26 -1.41 7.52
C VAL A 21 16.24 -1.26 8.70
N PRO A 22 16.07 -0.27 9.59
CA PRO A 22 16.90 -0.15 10.79
C PRO A 22 16.75 -1.40 11.68
N GLU A 23 17.84 -1.83 12.32
CA GLU A 23 17.92 -3.09 13.08
C GLU A 23 16.81 -3.23 14.13
N GLU A 24 16.41 -2.13 14.78
CA GLU A 24 15.35 -2.13 15.80
C GLU A 24 13.93 -2.37 15.25
N PHE A 25 13.75 -2.28 13.93
CA PHE A 25 12.49 -2.54 13.22
C PHE A 25 12.57 -3.78 12.31
N ALA A 26 13.75 -4.38 12.16
CA ALA A 26 13.96 -5.52 11.29
C ALA A 26 13.39 -6.80 11.91
N ASP A 27 12.69 -7.60 11.11
CA ASP A 27 12.23 -8.94 11.45
C ASP A 27 12.96 -9.98 10.60
N TYR A 28 14.10 -10.44 11.10
CA TYR A 28 14.90 -11.48 10.45
C TYR A 28 14.30 -12.87 10.63
N SER A 29 13.11 -13.09 10.06
CA SER A 29 12.39 -14.37 10.10
C SER A 29 12.27 -15.06 8.74
N THR A 30 12.78 -14.46 7.66
CA THR A 30 12.62 -14.99 6.31
C THR A 30 13.79 -15.89 5.94
N ASP A 31 13.54 -17.20 5.90
CA ASP A 31 14.54 -18.18 5.48
C ASP A 31 14.88 -18.11 3.97
N LEU A 32 15.98 -18.76 3.58
CA LEU A 32 16.42 -18.81 2.18
C LEU A 32 15.38 -19.45 1.24
N VAL A 33 14.60 -20.44 1.69
CA VAL A 33 13.59 -21.11 0.86
C VAL A 33 12.44 -20.16 0.53
N THR A 34 12.05 -19.34 1.48
CA THR A 34 11.00 -18.34 1.36
C THR A 34 11.52 -17.16 0.52
N ALA A 35 12.73 -16.68 0.79
CA ALA A 35 13.37 -15.63 0.01
C ALA A 35 13.52 -15.99 -1.47
N THR A 36 13.96 -17.22 -1.77
CA THR A 36 14.11 -17.72 -3.15
C THR A 36 12.79 -17.80 -3.90
N ARG A 37 11.73 -18.32 -3.25
CA ARG A 37 10.38 -18.34 -3.82
C ARG A 37 9.85 -16.93 -4.09
N PHE A 38 10.05 -16.02 -3.14
CA PHE A 38 9.57 -14.65 -3.22
C PHE A 38 10.29 -13.84 -4.33
N LEU A 39 11.63 -13.92 -4.38
CA LEU A 39 12.44 -13.25 -5.39
C LEU A 39 12.49 -13.99 -6.74
N ARG A 40 11.93 -15.20 -6.80
CA ARG A 40 11.96 -16.10 -7.99
C ARG A 40 13.39 -16.33 -8.47
N THR A 41 14.24 -16.71 -7.54
CA THR A 41 15.70 -16.80 -7.68
C THR A 41 16.21 -18.09 -7.03
N GLU A 42 17.47 -18.46 -7.27
CA GLU A 42 18.10 -19.63 -6.66
C GLU A 42 18.76 -19.28 -5.31
N PRO A 43 18.95 -20.25 -4.38
CA PRO A 43 19.57 -20.00 -3.08
C PRO A 43 20.94 -19.32 -3.15
N GLU A 44 21.74 -19.65 -4.16
CA GLU A 44 23.05 -19.07 -4.40
C GLU A 44 22.96 -17.56 -4.65
N GLN A 45 21.93 -17.09 -5.34
CA GLN A 45 21.72 -15.67 -5.62
C GLN A 45 21.33 -14.90 -4.35
N ILE A 46 20.63 -15.53 -3.39
CA ILE A 46 20.39 -14.92 -2.07
C ILE A 46 21.69 -14.83 -1.27
N ARG A 47 22.54 -15.86 -1.32
CA ARG A 47 23.85 -15.80 -0.66
C ARG A 47 24.75 -14.73 -1.28
N GLU A 48 24.65 -14.50 -2.59
CA GLU A 48 25.32 -13.38 -3.26
C GLU A 48 24.83 -12.02 -2.74
N LEU A 49 23.51 -11.83 -2.54
CA LEU A 49 22.97 -10.61 -1.93
C LEU A 49 23.50 -10.39 -0.51
N VAL A 50 23.56 -11.45 0.29
CA VAL A 50 24.12 -11.43 1.65
C VAL A 50 25.59 -11.05 1.62
N ALA A 51 26.38 -11.68 0.74
CA ALA A 51 27.79 -11.35 0.54
C ALA A 51 27.99 -9.91 0.03
N ALA A 52 27.01 -9.35 -0.68
CA ALA A 52 27.00 -7.98 -1.18
C ALA A 52 26.48 -6.95 -0.17
N GLY A 53 26.04 -7.38 1.02
CA GLY A 53 25.68 -6.48 2.13
C GLY A 53 24.19 -6.42 2.48
N LEU A 54 23.35 -7.34 1.99
CA LEU A 54 21.98 -7.48 2.49
C LEU A 54 22.00 -7.80 4.00
N PRO A 55 21.31 -7.01 4.86
CA PRO A 55 21.21 -7.30 6.29
C PRO A 55 20.58 -8.67 6.56
N HIS A 56 21.17 -9.41 7.49
CA HIS A 56 20.75 -10.76 7.85
C HIS A 56 21.22 -11.11 9.25
N THR A 57 20.62 -12.15 9.82
CA THR A 57 21.13 -12.85 11.00
C THR A 57 21.33 -14.33 10.71
N ILE A 58 22.01 -15.02 11.63
CA ILE A 58 22.19 -16.47 11.59
C ILE A 58 21.30 -17.10 12.65
N GLY A 59 20.35 -17.93 12.22
CA GLY A 59 19.44 -18.68 13.09
C GLY A 59 20.14 -19.77 13.91
N ALA A 60 19.39 -20.41 14.80
CA ALA A 60 19.92 -21.42 15.74
C ALA A 60 20.60 -22.61 15.04
N ASP A 61 20.13 -22.97 13.85
CA ASP A 61 20.64 -24.09 13.05
C ASP A 61 21.70 -23.66 12.02
N GLY A 62 22.22 -22.43 12.13
CA GLY A 62 23.19 -21.87 11.18
C GLY A 62 22.57 -21.37 9.87
N GLU A 63 21.24 -21.32 9.79
CA GLU A 63 20.52 -20.83 8.62
C GLU A 63 20.60 -19.31 8.51
N VAL A 64 20.62 -18.79 7.28
CA VAL A 64 20.58 -17.35 7.01
C VAL A 64 19.12 -16.89 7.03
N LEU A 65 18.84 -15.88 7.85
CA LEU A 65 17.53 -15.25 7.96
C LEU A 65 17.61 -13.78 7.55
N CYS A 66 16.76 -13.39 6.60
CA CYS A 66 16.68 -12.03 6.08
C CYS A 66 15.39 -11.33 6.55
N ASP A 67 15.40 -10.01 6.48
CA ASP A 67 14.20 -9.20 6.68
C ASP A 67 13.30 -9.24 5.42
N TYR A 68 11.99 -9.43 5.62
CA TYR A 68 11.02 -9.53 4.52
C TYR A 68 10.86 -8.22 3.74
N VAL A 69 10.91 -7.08 4.44
CA VAL A 69 10.74 -5.75 3.83
C VAL A 69 11.97 -5.41 3.00
N ASP A 70 13.18 -5.69 3.48
CA ASP A 70 14.40 -5.53 2.69
C ASP A 70 14.39 -6.39 1.43
N LEU A 71 13.95 -7.66 1.53
CA LEU A 71 13.76 -8.52 0.35
C LEU A 71 12.71 -7.94 -0.62
N THR A 72 11.63 -7.36 -0.10
CA THR A 72 10.60 -6.69 -0.92
C THR A 72 11.18 -5.49 -1.66
N ASN A 73 12.03 -4.71 -1.00
CA ASN A 73 12.72 -3.58 -1.62
C ASN A 73 13.74 -4.03 -2.67
N VAL A 74 14.55 -5.06 -2.40
CA VAL A 74 15.45 -5.65 -3.42
C VAL A 74 14.65 -6.05 -4.66
N ALA A 75 13.50 -6.71 -4.49
CA ALA A 75 12.64 -7.05 -5.62
C ALA A 75 12.10 -5.81 -6.35
N ALA A 76 11.55 -4.84 -5.62
CA ALA A 76 10.95 -3.64 -6.19
C ALA A 76 11.95 -2.74 -6.94
N PHE A 77 13.23 -2.80 -6.59
CA PHE A 77 14.33 -2.04 -7.21
C PHE A 77 15.20 -2.89 -8.15
N ALA A 78 14.88 -4.17 -8.37
CA ALA A 78 15.65 -5.03 -9.27
C ALA A 78 15.67 -4.51 -10.72
N GLY A 79 14.62 -3.80 -11.16
CA GLY A 79 14.54 -3.16 -12.48
C GLY A 79 14.49 -4.16 -13.63
N ASN A 80 14.14 -5.42 -13.36
CA ASN A 80 13.98 -6.45 -14.38
C ASN A 80 12.51 -6.64 -14.80
N GLY A 81 11.57 -6.04 -14.05
CA GLY A 81 10.14 -6.04 -14.33
C GLY A 81 9.48 -7.41 -14.20
N GLN A 82 10.10 -8.35 -13.49
CA GLN A 82 9.66 -9.74 -13.34
C GLN A 82 9.41 -10.16 -11.90
N THR A 83 9.86 -9.36 -10.92
CA THR A 83 9.60 -9.67 -9.51
C THR A 83 8.14 -9.42 -9.15
N VAL A 84 7.67 -10.07 -8.08
CA VAL A 84 6.27 -9.95 -7.63
C VAL A 84 5.90 -8.49 -7.32
N PRO A 85 6.69 -7.70 -6.56
CA PRO A 85 6.41 -6.28 -6.31
C PRO A 85 6.34 -5.42 -7.58
N GLU A 86 7.29 -5.57 -8.51
CA GLU A 86 7.29 -4.80 -9.77
C GLU A 86 6.03 -5.09 -10.61
N LEU A 87 5.67 -6.37 -10.72
CA LEU A 87 4.47 -6.80 -11.45
C LEU A 87 3.20 -6.32 -10.75
N ALA A 88 3.11 -6.47 -9.43
CA ALA A 88 1.96 -6.03 -8.64
C ALA A 88 1.72 -4.53 -8.83
N LEU A 89 2.77 -3.71 -8.67
CA LEU A 89 2.66 -2.25 -8.84
C LEU A 89 2.27 -1.85 -10.26
N ARG A 90 2.83 -2.50 -11.29
CA ARG A 90 2.42 -2.30 -12.70
C ARG A 90 0.94 -2.63 -12.93
N PHE A 91 0.45 -3.74 -12.37
CA PHE A 91 -0.95 -4.13 -12.49
C PHE A 91 -1.90 -3.19 -11.74
N LEU A 92 -1.52 -2.79 -10.53
CA LEU A 92 -2.26 -1.84 -9.70
C LEU A 92 -2.40 -0.49 -10.41
N MET A 93 -1.31 0.03 -10.98
CA MET A 93 -1.34 1.36 -11.63
C MET A 93 -1.94 1.36 -13.04
N ARG A 94 -2.40 0.22 -13.57
CA ARG A 94 -3.01 0.16 -14.90
C ARG A 94 -4.28 1.01 -15.00
N PHE A 95 -5.03 1.21 -13.92
CA PHE A 95 -6.24 2.03 -13.98
C PHE A 95 -5.94 3.50 -14.28
N ALA A 96 -4.76 4.01 -13.92
CA ALA A 96 -4.35 5.38 -14.23
C ALA A 96 -4.19 5.65 -15.74
N ALA A 97 -4.15 4.59 -16.57
CA ALA A 97 -4.19 4.69 -18.03
C ALA A 97 -5.62 4.66 -18.61
N SER A 98 -6.66 4.51 -17.77
CA SER A 98 -8.05 4.56 -18.23
C SER A 98 -8.46 6.00 -18.54
N PRO A 99 -9.47 6.24 -19.39
CA PRO A 99 -10.07 7.56 -19.53
C PRO A 99 -10.47 8.13 -18.17
N LEU A 100 -10.13 9.39 -17.91
CA LEU A 100 -10.29 10.01 -16.59
C LEU A 100 -11.75 9.97 -16.11
N GLU A 101 -12.70 10.16 -17.03
CA GLU A 101 -14.14 10.10 -16.74
C GLU A 101 -14.55 8.74 -16.15
N SER A 102 -13.93 7.65 -16.62
CA SER A 102 -14.22 6.28 -16.14
C SER A 102 -13.78 6.04 -14.69
N LEU A 103 -12.93 6.90 -14.14
CA LEU A 103 -12.51 6.87 -12.74
C LEU A 103 -13.53 7.55 -11.82
N TYR A 104 -14.46 8.32 -12.39
CA TYR A 104 -15.52 9.02 -11.66
C TYR A 104 -16.88 8.34 -11.79
N THR A 105 -17.14 7.60 -12.86
CA THR A 105 -18.42 6.88 -13.03
C THR A 105 -18.61 5.82 -11.95
N ALA A 106 -19.85 5.62 -11.51
CA ALA A 106 -20.21 4.55 -10.58
C ALA A 106 -19.73 3.17 -11.09
N ARG A 107 -19.19 2.35 -10.18
CA ARG A 107 -18.70 1.02 -10.52
C ARG A 107 -18.95 0.02 -9.40
N GLY A 108 -19.61 -1.07 -9.74
CA GLY A 108 -19.83 -2.21 -8.84
C GLY A 108 -18.59 -3.07 -8.66
N TRP A 109 -18.40 -3.54 -7.43
CA TRP A 109 -17.30 -4.40 -6.98
C TRP A 109 -17.84 -5.52 -6.10
N GLU A 110 -17.34 -6.74 -6.34
CA GLU A 110 -17.34 -7.81 -5.36
C GLU A 110 -15.93 -7.86 -4.75
N VAL A 111 -15.85 -7.64 -3.44
CA VAL A 111 -14.59 -7.56 -2.68
C VAL A 111 -14.59 -8.67 -1.64
N VAL A 112 -13.48 -9.39 -1.55
CA VAL A 112 -13.22 -10.41 -0.53
C VAL A 112 -11.92 -10.06 0.16
N VAL A 113 -11.97 -9.84 1.47
CA VAL A 113 -10.83 -9.62 2.34
C VAL A 113 -10.68 -10.86 3.19
N ARG A 114 -9.70 -11.71 2.84
CA ARG A 114 -9.37 -12.96 3.54
C ARG A 114 -7.88 -12.96 3.91
N PRO A 115 -7.50 -12.52 5.11
CA PRO A 115 -6.10 -12.51 5.51
C PRO A 115 -5.55 -13.95 5.58
N PRO A 116 -4.24 -14.15 5.37
CA PRO A 116 -3.63 -15.47 5.54
C PRO A 116 -3.69 -15.89 7.01
N GLN A 117 -3.96 -17.17 7.22
CA GLN A 117 -4.04 -17.78 8.54
C GLN A 117 -2.62 -18.12 9.03
N ARG A 118 -2.36 -17.90 10.33
CA ARG A 118 -1.15 -18.37 11.02
C ARG A 118 -1.55 -19.29 12.16
N ASN A 119 -0.91 -20.45 12.23
CA ASN A 119 -1.27 -21.49 13.20
C ASN A 119 -1.26 -20.94 14.63
N GLY A 120 -2.41 -21.03 15.31
CA GLY A 120 -2.56 -20.64 16.71
C GLY A 120 -2.76 -19.14 16.95
N GLU A 121 -2.79 -18.31 15.91
CA GLU A 121 -3.02 -16.86 16.04
C GLU A 121 -4.42 -16.48 15.55
N THR A 122 -5.11 -15.64 16.33
CA THR A 122 -6.39 -15.07 15.90
C THR A 122 -6.13 -13.98 14.87
N VAL A 123 -6.75 -14.08 13.70
CA VAL A 123 -6.59 -13.07 12.65
C VAL A 123 -7.83 -12.19 12.56
N ALA A 124 -7.61 -10.88 12.50
CA ALA A 124 -8.69 -9.92 12.30
C ALA A 124 -8.30 -8.85 11.27
N VAL A 125 -9.29 -8.30 10.57
CA VAL A 125 -9.09 -7.24 9.57
C VAL A 125 -9.93 -6.02 9.89
N ARG A 126 -9.46 -4.83 9.50
CA ARG A 126 -10.23 -3.61 9.64
C ARG A 126 -11.48 -3.68 8.75
N ALA A 127 -12.64 -3.32 9.30
CA ALA A 127 -13.86 -3.18 8.51
C ALA A 127 -13.75 -2.04 7.47
N ALA A 128 -14.52 -2.15 6.38
CA ALA A 128 -14.72 -1.05 5.45
C ALA A 128 -15.44 0.13 6.13
N ASP A 129 -15.13 1.35 5.73
CA ASP A 129 -15.88 2.55 6.13
C ASP A 129 -17.16 2.65 5.31
N LEU A 130 -18.26 2.12 5.86
CA LEU A 130 -19.55 2.03 5.16
C LEU A 130 -20.22 3.39 4.92
N GLU A 131 -19.78 4.43 5.62
CA GLU A 131 -20.27 5.80 5.50
C GLU A 131 -19.39 6.67 4.59
N ALA A 132 -18.40 6.06 3.91
CA ALA A 132 -17.49 6.77 3.04
C ALA A 132 -18.23 7.46 1.88
N PRO A 133 -17.92 8.74 1.56
CA PRO A 133 -18.52 9.42 0.42
C PRO A 133 -18.36 8.66 -0.90
N GLY A 134 -19.44 8.53 -1.65
CA GLY A 134 -19.45 7.82 -2.94
C GLY A 134 -19.49 6.29 -2.82
N LEU A 135 -19.59 5.72 -1.62
CA LEU A 135 -19.81 4.29 -1.40
C LEU A 135 -21.31 4.00 -1.26
N ARG A 136 -21.79 3.00 -1.99
CA ARG A 136 -23.09 2.39 -1.79
C ARG A 136 -22.93 0.91 -1.50
N VAL A 137 -23.40 0.47 -0.35
CA VAL A 137 -23.29 -0.92 0.10
C VAL A 137 -24.52 -1.71 -0.36
N HIS A 138 -24.29 -2.88 -0.97
CA HIS A 138 -25.35 -3.81 -1.35
C HIS A 138 -25.42 -5.02 -0.42
N SER A 139 -24.27 -5.55 -0.02
CA SER A 139 -24.17 -6.61 1.00
C SER A 139 -22.80 -6.60 1.67
N VAL A 140 -22.76 -7.06 2.92
CA VAL A 140 -21.55 -7.37 3.68
C VAL A 140 -21.81 -8.66 4.43
N GLU A 141 -20.92 -9.63 4.28
CA GLU A 141 -21.03 -10.97 4.86
C GLU A 141 -19.67 -11.34 5.48
N PRO A 142 -19.63 -11.85 6.73
CA PRO A 142 -18.39 -12.35 7.31
C PRO A 142 -17.96 -13.63 6.60
N LEU A 143 -16.65 -13.86 6.45
CA LEU A 143 -16.16 -15.09 5.81
C LEU A 143 -16.21 -16.31 6.73
N ASP A 144 -15.94 -16.11 8.01
CA ASP A 144 -16.07 -17.14 9.03
C ASP A 144 -17.41 -16.94 9.76
N GLN A 145 -18.34 -17.86 9.55
CA GLN A 145 -19.61 -17.92 10.30
C GLN A 145 -19.35 -18.43 11.72
N ALA A 146 -18.70 -17.63 12.56
CA ALA A 146 -18.94 -17.74 13.99
C ALA A 146 -20.33 -17.13 14.23
N ASP A 147 -21.26 -17.91 14.79
CA ASP A 147 -22.67 -17.51 14.98
C ASP A 147 -22.80 -16.09 15.58
N GLY A 148 -23.16 -15.11 14.75
CA GLY A 148 -23.37 -13.72 15.14
C GLY A 148 -23.67 -12.81 13.93
N PRO A 149 -24.61 -11.84 14.05
CA PRO A 149 -24.91 -10.92 12.96
C PRO A 149 -23.75 -9.94 12.72
N ALA A 150 -23.23 -9.89 11.49
CA ALA A 150 -22.14 -9.00 11.08
C ALA A 150 -22.54 -7.53 10.86
N GLY A 151 -23.83 -7.20 11.04
CA GLY A 151 -24.41 -5.92 10.61
C GLY A 151 -24.18 -4.72 11.53
N ASP A 152 -23.75 -4.93 12.78
CA ASP A 152 -23.74 -3.89 13.82
C ASP A 152 -22.32 -3.55 14.36
N ALA A 153 -21.27 -3.98 13.68
CA ALA A 153 -19.91 -3.71 14.13
C ALA A 153 -19.61 -2.18 14.03
N PRO A 154 -19.24 -1.50 15.14
CA PRO A 154 -18.99 -0.06 15.12
C PRO A 154 -17.89 0.35 14.13
N ALA A 155 -17.93 1.58 13.64
CA ALA A 155 -16.79 2.16 12.91
C ALA A 155 -15.49 1.98 13.71
N GLY A 156 -14.45 1.45 13.07
CA GLY A 156 -13.18 1.07 13.72
C GLY A 156 -13.09 -0.40 14.14
N SER A 157 -14.15 -1.19 14.00
CA SER A 157 -14.17 -2.59 14.41
C SER A 157 -13.24 -3.46 13.57
N LEU A 158 -12.57 -4.39 14.26
CA LEU A 158 -11.90 -5.51 13.63
C LEU A 158 -12.92 -6.63 13.36
N VAL A 159 -12.89 -7.18 12.16
CA VAL A 159 -13.71 -8.31 11.71
C VAL A 159 -12.85 -9.58 11.77
N PRO A 160 -13.17 -10.54 12.66
CA PRO A 160 -12.47 -11.82 12.71
C PRO A 160 -12.59 -12.58 11.39
N GLY A 161 -11.52 -13.22 10.92
CA GLY A 161 -11.54 -14.11 9.75
C GLY A 161 -11.71 -13.44 8.37
N GLY A 162 -12.13 -12.17 8.34
CA GLY A 162 -12.34 -11.42 7.10
C GLY A 162 -13.81 -11.30 6.68
N TYR A 163 -14.03 -10.65 5.54
CA TYR A 163 -15.38 -10.37 5.03
C TYR A 163 -15.43 -10.39 3.50
N GLN A 164 -16.64 -10.60 2.98
CA GLN A 164 -17.01 -10.37 1.59
C GLN A 164 -18.03 -9.24 1.53
N MET A 165 -17.94 -8.39 0.51
CA MET A 165 -18.93 -7.34 0.28
C MET A 165 -19.20 -7.11 -1.19
N ARG A 166 -20.41 -6.64 -1.47
CA ARG A 166 -20.79 -6.05 -2.76
C ARG A 166 -21.07 -4.58 -2.57
N VAL A 167 -20.35 -3.76 -3.32
CA VAL A 167 -20.41 -2.30 -3.21
C VAL A 167 -20.42 -1.67 -4.58
N GLU A 168 -20.97 -0.46 -4.67
CA GLU A 168 -20.77 0.45 -5.78
C GLU A 168 -19.95 1.64 -5.27
N LEU A 169 -18.86 1.95 -5.98
CA LEU A 169 -18.00 3.11 -5.72
C LEU A 169 -18.18 4.14 -6.82
N THR A 170 -18.41 5.39 -6.44
CA THR A 170 -18.51 6.54 -7.34
C THR A 170 -17.41 7.53 -7.01
N GLY A 171 -16.58 7.83 -8.01
CA GLY A 171 -15.57 8.85 -7.88
C GLY A 171 -16.19 10.25 -7.98
N GLU A 172 -15.38 11.26 -7.74
CA GLU A 172 -15.78 12.65 -7.81
C GLU A 172 -14.59 13.46 -8.29
N GLN A 173 -14.79 14.18 -9.39
CA GLN A 173 -13.81 15.11 -9.89
C GLN A 173 -13.86 16.37 -9.02
N ASP A 174 -12.74 16.70 -8.40
CA ASP A 174 -12.59 17.92 -7.61
C ASP A 174 -11.13 18.39 -7.69
N THR A 175 -10.88 19.59 -7.18
CA THR A 175 -9.55 20.17 -7.06
C THR A 175 -9.51 21.02 -5.81
N VAL A 176 -8.45 20.87 -5.03
CA VAL A 176 -8.19 21.75 -3.89
C VAL A 176 -7.81 23.14 -4.39
N ARG A 177 -8.41 24.18 -3.83
CA ARG A 177 -8.25 25.58 -4.29
C ARG A 177 -7.24 26.36 -3.48
N ASP A 178 -7.06 26.03 -2.21
CA ASP A 178 -6.13 26.73 -1.33
C ASP A 178 -4.68 26.53 -1.81
N PRO A 179 -3.99 27.60 -2.26
CA PRO A 179 -2.62 27.50 -2.75
C PRO A 179 -1.62 27.05 -1.67
N ARG A 180 -1.96 27.21 -0.38
CA ARG A 180 -1.10 26.76 0.72
C ARG A 180 -1.09 25.23 0.83
N ILE A 181 -2.23 24.59 0.57
CA ILE A 181 -2.31 23.11 0.50
C ILE A 181 -1.47 22.61 -0.67
N LYS A 182 -1.56 23.31 -1.81
CA LYS A 182 -0.75 22.98 -2.99
C LYS A 182 0.75 23.09 -2.71
N ALA A 183 1.20 24.12 -1.99
CA ALA A 183 2.61 24.26 -1.63
C ALA A 183 3.13 23.06 -0.82
N VAL A 184 2.39 22.63 0.22
CA VAL A 184 2.77 21.45 1.03
C VAL A 184 2.78 20.18 0.18
N TYR A 185 1.77 19.99 -0.68
CA TYR A 185 1.71 18.85 -1.59
C TYR A 185 2.88 18.82 -2.57
N ASP A 186 3.21 19.97 -3.18
CA ASP A 186 4.32 20.09 -4.13
C ASP A 186 5.68 19.83 -3.47
N GLU A 187 5.86 20.22 -2.20
CA GLU A 187 7.08 19.89 -1.43
C GLU A 187 7.23 18.40 -1.17
N ILE A 188 6.14 17.71 -0.78
CA ILE A 188 6.13 16.25 -0.63
C ILE A 188 6.45 15.58 -1.97
N MET A 189 5.83 16.05 -3.06
CA MET A 189 6.10 15.54 -4.41
C MET A 189 7.55 15.79 -4.82
N ALA A 190 8.11 16.97 -4.53
CA ALA A 190 9.50 17.29 -4.85
C ALA A 190 10.46 16.32 -4.16
N ALA A 191 10.25 16.04 -2.87
CA ALA A 191 11.09 15.11 -2.12
C ALA A 191 11.08 13.68 -2.68
N LEU A 192 9.93 13.23 -3.20
CA LEU A 192 9.83 11.93 -3.87
C LEU A 192 10.47 11.93 -5.27
N LEU A 193 10.39 13.05 -5.99
CA LEU A 193 10.90 13.18 -7.36
C LEU A 193 12.42 13.39 -7.42
N ASP A 194 12.99 14.09 -6.44
CA ASP A 194 14.43 14.31 -6.31
C ASP A 194 15.15 13.21 -5.51
N GLU A 195 14.39 12.20 -5.06
CA GLU A 195 14.86 11.05 -4.29
C GLU A 195 15.53 11.42 -2.96
N SER A 196 15.28 12.62 -2.41
CA SER A 196 15.60 12.93 -1.01
C SER A 196 14.77 12.10 -0.03
N VAL A 197 13.60 11.61 -0.49
CA VAL A 197 12.82 10.55 0.16
C VAL A 197 12.53 9.46 -0.87
N ILE A 198 13.02 8.25 -0.62
CA ILE A 198 12.86 7.09 -1.49
C ILE A 198 11.49 6.45 -1.27
N TYR A 199 10.72 6.31 -2.35
CA TYR A 199 9.48 5.53 -2.33
C TYR A 199 9.79 4.03 -2.31
N GLN A 200 9.73 3.44 -1.12
CA GLN A 200 10.07 2.05 -0.84
C GLN A 200 9.11 1.46 0.19
N THR A 201 9.19 0.15 0.39
CA THR A 201 8.45 -0.52 1.45
C THR A 201 9.01 -0.16 2.83
N VAL A 202 8.12 0.17 3.76
CA VAL A 202 8.44 0.52 5.16
C VAL A 202 7.75 -0.47 6.12
N PRO A 203 8.44 -1.00 7.16
CA PRO A 203 7.82 -1.87 8.16
C PRO A 203 6.66 -1.19 8.89
N GLU A 204 5.67 -1.96 9.34
CA GLU A 204 4.44 -1.41 9.95
C GLU A 204 4.71 -0.62 11.23
N GLU A 205 5.68 -1.05 12.04
CA GLU A 205 6.17 -0.35 13.23
C GLU A 205 6.78 1.01 12.87
N LEU A 206 7.56 1.10 11.79
CA LEU A 206 8.18 2.35 11.36
C LEU A 206 7.16 3.26 10.63
N ARG A 207 6.13 2.71 9.98
CA ARG A 207 4.98 3.50 9.49
C ARG A 207 4.23 4.19 10.64
N ALA A 208 4.22 3.56 11.82
CA ALA A 208 3.62 4.15 13.02
C ALA A 208 4.37 5.43 13.44
N ASP A 209 5.69 5.47 13.24
CA ASP A 209 6.58 6.64 13.42
C ASP A 209 6.96 7.26 12.08
N HIS A 210 5.94 7.71 11.32
CA HIS A 210 6.10 8.22 9.95
C HIS A 210 7.04 9.42 9.83
N ARG A 211 7.20 10.22 10.90
CA ARG A 211 8.15 11.35 10.89
C ARG A 211 9.58 10.85 10.86
N ARG A 212 9.90 9.86 11.71
CA ARG A 212 11.20 9.22 11.73
C ARG A 212 11.51 8.53 10.41
N ALA A 213 10.54 7.82 9.83
CA ALA A 213 10.70 7.22 8.50
C ALA A 213 11.05 8.27 7.44
N TRP A 214 10.32 9.38 7.40
CA TRP A 214 10.56 10.49 6.48
C TRP A 214 11.93 11.14 6.69
N GLU A 215 12.34 11.39 7.92
CA GLU A 215 13.67 11.94 8.27
C GLU A 215 14.82 11.01 7.87
N MET A 216 14.59 9.69 7.84
CA MET A 216 15.52 8.69 7.33
C MET A 216 15.58 8.63 5.80
N GLY A 217 14.74 9.40 5.09
CA GLY A 217 14.68 9.38 3.63
C GLY A 217 13.90 8.18 3.07
N MET A 218 13.04 7.52 3.84
CA MET A 218 12.23 6.39 3.35
C MET A 218 10.74 6.61 3.56
N ALA A 219 9.93 6.32 2.54
CA ALA A 219 8.48 6.43 2.65
C ALA A 219 7.74 5.46 1.73
N ASP A 220 6.55 5.03 2.17
CA ASP A 220 5.52 4.45 1.31
C ASP A 220 4.25 5.31 1.34
N CYS A 221 3.15 4.80 0.76
CA CYS A 221 1.87 5.53 0.72
C CYS A 221 1.34 5.92 2.10
N ILE A 222 1.64 5.15 3.14
CA ILE A 222 1.18 5.43 4.51
C ILE A 222 2.02 6.55 5.11
N VAL A 223 3.34 6.46 5.02
CA VAL A 223 4.26 7.51 5.50
C VAL A 223 3.98 8.84 4.80
N VAL A 224 3.88 8.83 3.46
CA VAL A 224 3.59 10.05 2.67
C VAL A 224 2.25 10.67 3.08
N SER A 225 1.20 9.86 3.21
CA SER A 225 -0.14 10.35 3.56
C SER A 225 -0.22 10.91 4.96
N ARG A 226 0.46 10.26 5.92
CA ARG A 226 0.56 10.75 7.30
C ARG A 226 1.36 12.03 7.38
N MET A 227 2.49 12.12 6.70
CA MET A 227 3.30 13.34 6.62
C MET A 227 2.49 14.50 6.02
N LEU A 228 1.81 14.28 4.89
CA LEU A 228 0.98 15.30 4.27
C LEU A 228 -0.14 15.77 5.22
N ALA A 229 -0.88 14.85 5.82
CA ALA A 229 -1.94 15.21 6.76
C ALA A 229 -1.42 15.93 8.01
N ASP A 230 -0.29 15.49 8.57
CA ASP A 230 0.37 16.13 9.71
C ASP A 230 0.73 17.57 9.40
N ARG A 231 1.42 17.82 8.28
CA ARG A 231 1.86 19.15 7.87
C ARG A 231 0.68 20.09 7.63
N LEU A 232 -0.38 19.62 6.98
CA LEU A 232 -1.60 20.41 6.80
C LEU A 232 -2.24 20.80 8.15
N ARG A 233 -2.22 19.90 9.15
CA ARG A 233 -2.72 20.21 10.49
C ARG A 233 -1.79 21.16 11.25
N SER A 234 -0.48 20.86 11.32
CA SER A 234 0.46 21.58 12.19
C SER A 234 0.92 22.91 11.61
N GLU A 235 1.13 23.01 10.30
CA GLU A 235 1.66 24.22 9.65
C GLU A 235 0.53 25.17 9.22
N LEU A 236 -0.61 24.63 8.80
CA LEU A 236 -1.72 25.42 8.23
C LEU A 236 -2.96 25.49 9.13
N GLY A 237 -3.03 24.70 10.21
CA GLY A 237 -4.19 24.65 11.10
C GLY A 237 -5.45 24.09 10.43
N LEU A 238 -5.30 23.30 9.37
CA LEU A 238 -6.42 22.77 8.59
C LEU A 238 -6.92 21.45 9.17
N THR A 239 -8.20 21.16 8.97
CA THR A 239 -8.76 19.83 9.26
C THR A 239 -8.32 18.87 8.16
N ALA A 240 -7.34 18.01 8.47
CA ALA A 240 -6.79 17.02 7.54
C ALA A 240 -6.54 15.67 8.24
N ARG A 241 -6.68 14.57 7.51
CA ARG A 241 -6.49 13.20 8.01
C ARG A 241 -5.78 12.31 7.00
N ALA A 242 -5.03 11.32 7.47
CA ALA A 242 -4.59 10.21 6.63
C ALA A 242 -5.66 9.11 6.64
N ARG A 243 -5.87 8.48 5.50
CA ARG A 243 -6.82 7.38 5.28
C ARG A 243 -6.07 6.19 4.71
N ARG A 244 -6.54 4.99 5.04
CA ARG A 244 -6.06 3.73 4.47
C ARG A 244 -7.24 2.88 4.10
N GLY A 245 -7.08 2.12 3.03
CA GLY A 245 -8.11 1.23 2.51
C GLY A 245 -7.53 0.31 1.46
N TYR A 246 -8.39 -0.27 0.65
CA TYR A 246 -8.00 -1.18 -0.42
C TYR A 246 -8.06 -0.50 -1.77
N LEU A 247 -6.98 -0.61 -2.55
CA LEU A 247 -6.99 -0.36 -3.98
C LEU A 247 -7.56 -1.60 -4.70
N LEU A 248 -8.74 -1.43 -5.30
CA LEU A 248 -9.50 -2.49 -5.94
C LEU A 248 -9.02 -2.74 -7.37
N GLY A 249 -8.61 -3.97 -7.62
CA GLY A 249 -8.15 -4.46 -8.90
C GLY A 249 -8.01 -5.98 -8.91
N LEU A 250 -7.44 -6.52 -9.99
CA LEU A 250 -7.17 -7.97 -10.11
C LEU A 250 -6.28 -8.47 -8.96
N LEU A 251 -5.32 -7.65 -8.55
CA LEU A 251 -4.56 -7.80 -7.31
C LEU A 251 -5.03 -6.67 -6.40
N GLY A 252 -5.55 -7.01 -5.22
CA GLY A 252 -5.80 -6.02 -4.18
C GLY A 252 -4.49 -5.64 -3.51
N SER A 253 -4.38 -4.38 -3.11
CA SER A 253 -3.33 -3.89 -2.21
C SER A 253 -3.99 -2.97 -1.21
N ASP A 254 -3.43 -2.85 0.00
CA ASP A 254 -3.73 -1.66 0.76
C ASP A 254 -3.09 -0.44 0.09
N HIS A 255 -3.70 0.71 0.33
CA HIS A 255 -3.23 2.00 -0.14
C HIS A 255 -3.66 3.06 0.85
N ALA A 256 -2.88 4.12 0.95
CA ALA A 256 -3.17 5.25 1.81
C ALA A 256 -3.09 6.56 1.02
N TRP A 257 -3.94 7.51 1.43
CA TRP A 257 -4.01 8.86 0.90
C TRP A 257 -4.28 9.84 2.04
N ALA A 258 -4.03 11.13 1.82
CA ALA A 258 -4.49 12.17 2.74
C ALA A 258 -5.84 12.73 2.28
N GLU A 259 -6.62 13.27 3.21
CA GLU A 259 -7.83 14.04 2.95
C GLU A 259 -7.76 15.36 3.71
N VAL A 260 -8.26 16.42 3.10
CA VAL A 260 -8.36 17.76 3.70
C VAL A 260 -9.78 18.29 3.56
N GLN A 261 -10.26 18.98 4.59
CA GLN A 261 -11.58 19.61 4.55
C GLN A 261 -11.48 21.00 3.91
N GLU A 262 -12.13 21.18 2.76
CA GLU A 262 -12.23 22.44 2.04
C GLU A 262 -13.68 22.60 1.53
N ASP A 263 -14.26 23.80 1.62
CA ASP A 263 -15.65 24.07 1.17
C ASP A 263 -16.70 23.13 1.81
N GLY A 264 -16.48 22.71 3.06
CA GLY A 264 -17.38 21.81 3.80
C GLY A 264 -17.33 20.35 3.35
N ARG A 265 -16.37 19.98 2.49
CA ARG A 265 -16.21 18.61 1.96
C ARG A 265 -14.80 18.09 2.18
N TRP A 266 -14.66 16.78 2.23
CA TRP A 266 -13.36 16.12 2.21
C TRP A 266 -12.87 15.97 0.77
N LYS A 267 -11.67 16.48 0.49
CA LYS A 267 -10.99 16.34 -0.80
C LYS A 267 -9.75 15.46 -0.62
N THR A 268 -9.50 14.58 -1.58
CA THR A 268 -8.42 13.59 -1.53
C THR A 268 -7.12 14.18 -2.05
N LEU A 269 -6.00 13.86 -1.40
CA LEU A 269 -4.64 14.21 -1.82
C LEU A 269 -3.81 12.92 -1.87
N ASP A 270 -3.50 12.45 -3.08
CA ASP A 270 -2.76 11.21 -3.31
C ASP A 270 -1.42 11.46 -4.02
N ALA A 271 -0.45 11.95 -3.25
CA ALA A 271 0.89 12.26 -3.75
C ALA A 271 1.62 11.02 -4.28
N VAL A 272 1.37 9.84 -3.70
CA VAL A 272 2.03 8.60 -4.17
C VAL A 272 1.50 8.17 -5.53
N ALA A 273 0.17 8.15 -5.72
CA ALA A 273 -0.39 7.80 -7.02
C ALA A 273 0.07 8.80 -8.11
N ALA A 274 0.14 10.09 -7.79
CA ALA A 274 0.71 11.11 -8.68
C ALA A 274 2.19 10.88 -8.98
N HIS A 275 3.01 10.58 -7.95
CA HIS A 275 4.44 10.30 -8.10
C HIS A 275 4.64 9.09 -9.02
N LEU A 276 3.91 8.00 -8.82
CA LEU A 276 4.06 6.77 -9.61
C LEU A 276 3.80 6.96 -11.11
N VAL A 277 2.96 7.92 -11.49
CA VAL A 277 2.67 8.25 -12.90
C VAL A 277 3.37 9.51 -13.40
N SER A 278 4.34 10.03 -12.64
CA SER A 278 5.11 11.22 -13.01
C SER A 278 6.29 10.93 -13.94
N GLY A 279 6.60 9.65 -14.16
CA GLY A 279 7.77 9.18 -14.90
C GLY A 279 8.93 8.72 -14.02
N SER A 280 8.83 8.86 -12.69
CA SER A 280 9.85 8.35 -11.74
C SER A 280 10.04 6.83 -11.80
N ARG A 281 9.00 6.08 -12.18
CA ARG A 281 8.99 4.61 -12.24
C ARG A 281 8.88 4.04 -13.65
N ARG A 282 9.60 4.64 -14.62
CA ARG A 282 9.66 4.15 -16.01
C ARG A 282 10.24 2.73 -16.11
N ASP A 283 11.14 2.36 -15.22
CA ASP A 283 11.67 1.00 -15.03
C ASP A 283 10.56 -0.04 -14.82
N LEU A 284 9.47 0.36 -14.15
CA LEU A 284 8.30 -0.50 -13.93
C LEU A 284 7.34 -0.54 -15.11
N GLY A 285 7.61 0.17 -16.22
CA GLY A 285 6.70 0.27 -17.35
C GLY A 285 5.43 1.08 -17.05
N ILE A 286 5.46 1.92 -16.01
CA ILE A 286 4.38 2.86 -15.70
C ILE A 286 4.67 4.14 -16.47
N GLY A 287 3.80 4.43 -17.45
CA GLY A 287 3.93 5.62 -18.29
C GLY A 287 3.46 6.90 -17.59
N GLU A 288 3.93 8.04 -18.10
CA GLU A 288 3.50 9.35 -17.61
C GLU A 288 2.01 9.58 -17.88
N ARG A 289 1.28 10.06 -16.85
CA ARG A 289 -0.16 10.38 -16.90
C ARG A 289 -0.44 11.72 -16.23
N PRO A 290 -0.12 12.86 -16.88
CA PRO A 290 -0.24 14.18 -16.26
C PRO A 290 -1.68 14.53 -15.83
N GLU A 291 -2.68 14.11 -16.60
CA GLU A 291 -4.10 14.31 -16.25
C GLU A 291 -4.51 13.54 -14.98
N PHE A 292 -4.05 12.29 -14.85
CA PHE A 292 -4.27 11.49 -13.65
C PHE A 292 -3.50 12.04 -12.44
N ALA A 293 -2.24 12.44 -12.64
CA ALA A 293 -1.43 13.07 -11.61
C ALA A 293 -2.08 14.37 -11.09
N ALA A 294 -2.65 15.19 -11.97
CA ALA A 294 -3.39 16.39 -11.60
C ALA A 294 -4.68 16.04 -10.82
N ALA A 295 -5.40 15.00 -11.23
CA ALA A 295 -6.61 14.54 -10.54
C ALA A 295 -6.34 14.05 -9.11
N CYS A 296 -5.15 13.53 -8.82
CA CYS A 296 -4.75 13.13 -7.47
C CYS A 296 -4.71 14.30 -6.46
N PHE A 297 -4.81 15.55 -6.93
CA PHE A 297 -4.89 16.75 -6.10
C PHE A 297 -6.34 17.24 -5.96
N GLY A 298 -7.19 16.43 -5.33
CA GLY A 298 -8.54 16.79 -4.90
C GLY A 298 -9.58 15.72 -5.22
N SER A 299 -9.39 14.94 -6.29
CA SER A 299 -10.41 14.02 -6.78
C SER A 299 -10.42 12.68 -6.03
N ARG A 300 -11.61 12.10 -5.92
CA ARG A 300 -11.84 10.73 -5.43
C ARG A 300 -12.04 9.78 -6.61
N PHE A 301 -11.45 8.59 -6.55
CA PHE A 301 -11.61 7.58 -7.61
C PHE A 301 -12.49 6.40 -7.17
N ASN A 302 -13.23 5.81 -8.11
CA ASN A 302 -14.06 4.61 -7.94
C ASN A 302 -13.25 3.29 -7.81
N ARG A 303 -12.03 3.37 -7.28
CA ARG A 303 -11.07 2.27 -7.12
C ARG A 303 -10.58 2.10 -5.70
N PHE A 304 -10.86 3.04 -4.80
CA PHE A 304 -10.44 2.98 -3.42
C PHE A 304 -11.62 2.65 -2.53
N LEU A 305 -11.52 1.56 -1.77
CA LEU A 305 -12.45 1.20 -0.71
C LEU A 305 -11.85 1.63 0.64
N PRO A 306 -12.30 2.73 1.25
CA PRO A 306 -11.77 3.18 2.53
C PRO A 306 -12.11 2.20 3.63
N CYS A 307 -11.19 2.03 4.59
CA CYS A 307 -11.45 1.28 5.81
C CYS A 307 -11.76 2.22 6.96
N ALA A 308 -12.49 1.73 7.96
CA ALA A 308 -12.82 2.47 9.16
C ALA A 308 -11.58 2.53 10.06
N THR A 309 -10.70 3.48 9.77
CA THR A 309 -9.43 3.68 10.48
C THR A 309 -9.16 5.16 10.68
N ASP A 310 -8.57 5.49 11.82
CA ASP A 310 -8.06 6.82 12.12
C ASP A 310 -6.59 6.89 11.72
N GLY A 311 -6.19 7.93 10.99
CA GLY A 311 -4.77 8.17 10.72
C GLY A 311 -4.05 7.05 9.97
N ALA A 312 -4.73 6.29 9.11
CA ALA A 312 -4.14 5.23 8.28
C ALA A 312 -3.55 4.02 9.04
N ASP A 313 -4.11 3.67 10.21
CA ASP A 313 -3.67 2.51 11.00
C ASP A 313 -3.79 1.15 10.24
N PRO A 314 -3.03 0.11 10.65
CA PRO A 314 -2.96 -1.23 10.03
C PRO A 314 -4.27 -1.86 9.56
N LEU A 315 -4.30 -2.56 8.43
CA LEU A 315 -5.56 -3.21 7.99
C LEU A 315 -5.72 -4.65 8.47
N VAL A 316 -4.64 -5.32 8.87
CA VAL A 316 -4.63 -6.72 9.29
C VAL A 316 -3.91 -6.84 10.63
N TYR A 317 -4.44 -7.69 11.51
CA TYR A 317 -3.94 -7.93 12.85
C TYR A 317 -3.80 -9.42 13.13
N PHE A 318 -2.73 -9.78 13.80
CA PHE A 318 -2.51 -11.09 14.41
C PHE A 318 -2.52 -10.94 15.92
N GLY A 319 -3.60 -11.39 16.56
CA GLY A 319 -3.91 -11.06 17.94
C GLY A 319 -4.17 -9.56 18.09
N ASP A 320 -3.41 -8.92 18.96
CA ASP A 320 -3.45 -7.49 19.26
C ASP A 320 -2.39 -6.67 18.48
N ARG A 321 -1.54 -7.33 17.71
CA ARG A 321 -0.45 -6.68 16.97
C ARG A 321 -0.78 -6.52 15.48
N PRO A 322 -0.33 -5.43 14.84
CA PRO A 322 -0.36 -5.34 13.40
C PRO A 322 0.30 -6.56 12.76
N ALA A 323 -0.32 -7.10 11.72
CA ALA A 323 0.27 -8.21 10.99
C ALA A 323 1.44 -7.71 10.13
N PRO A 324 2.49 -8.54 9.95
CA PRO A 324 3.58 -8.22 9.04
C PRO A 324 3.07 -8.05 7.61
N GLN A 325 3.81 -7.30 6.79
CA GLN A 325 3.31 -6.83 5.49
C GLN A 325 2.94 -7.95 4.51
N TRP A 326 3.59 -9.12 4.58
CA TRP A 326 3.22 -10.27 3.75
C TRP A 326 1.77 -10.74 4.00
N ALA A 327 1.17 -10.38 5.13
CA ALA A 327 -0.21 -10.73 5.47
C ALA A 327 -1.27 -9.96 4.66
N LEU A 328 -0.88 -8.90 3.93
CA LEU A 328 -1.80 -8.11 3.10
C LEU A 328 -2.25 -8.82 1.82
N ALA A 329 -1.70 -9.99 1.50
CA ALA A 329 -2.04 -10.77 0.29
C ALA A 329 -3.48 -11.33 0.23
N GLY A 330 -4.35 -10.92 1.14
CA GLY A 330 -5.69 -11.47 1.35
C GLY A 330 -6.84 -10.80 0.58
N VAL A 331 -6.57 -9.75 -0.21
CA VAL A 331 -7.63 -8.94 -0.82
C VAL A 331 -7.80 -9.31 -2.29
N SER A 332 -9.01 -9.73 -2.66
CA SER A 332 -9.40 -9.90 -4.05
C SER A 332 -10.61 -9.04 -4.37
N ALA A 333 -10.60 -8.40 -5.54
CA ALA A 333 -11.71 -7.59 -6.00
C ALA A 333 -11.96 -7.85 -7.48
N LYS A 334 -13.23 -7.94 -7.87
CA LYS A 334 -13.61 -8.03 -9.28
C LYS A 334 -14.81 -7.14 -9.57
N PRO A 335 -14.94 -6.64 -10.82
CA PRO A 335 -16.14 -5.92 -11.23
C PRO A 335 -17.39 -6.78 -11.01
N TRP A 336 -18.42 -6.17 -10.47
CA TRP A 336 -19.74 -6.76 -10.29
C TRP A 336 -20.78 -5.91 -11.01
N SER A 337 -21.68 -6.56 -11.75
CA SER A 337 -22.81 -5.89 -12.40
C SER A 337 -24.10 -6.29 -11.70
N THR A 338 -24.90 -5.30 -11.32
CA THR A 338 -26.34 -5.50 -11.07
C THR A 338 -27.01 -5.74 -12.42
N SER A 339 -27.28 -6.99 -12.75
CA SER A 339 -28.16 -7.36 -13.87
C SER A 339 -29.56 -6.80 -13.67
#